data_AF-A0A2M7RU61-F1
#
_entry.id   AF-A0A2M7RU61-F1
#
_cell.length_a   1.000
_cell.length_b   1.000
_cell.length_c   1.000
_cell.angle_alpha   90.00
_cell.angle_beta   90.00
_cell.angle_gamma   90.00
#
_symmetry.space_group_name_H-M   'P 1'
#
loop_
_entity.id
_entity.type
_entity.pdbx_description
1 polymer ?
#
loop_
_entity_poly.entity_id
_entity_poly.type
_entity_poly.pdbx_seq_one_letter_code
_entity_poly.pdbx_strand_id
1 'polypeptide(L)'
;MKKSIILLAYLLLSTLIFAQSPPEKINYQAVARDLSGNPLINQTLSVEFEIRQGSGSGSVVYAETHAGITTNQFGLFTAEIGNGFPSAGPFSAINWGANLHYLVVIVNGISMGNSQLLSVPYALYAKESQNGPQGLPGRNSLSIVTAEPIGSLNCSNGGNKIEVGTDDNGNSTLDPFEIDFTYYVCNGDSGSAAGDDWGSQAVQTQGGNISGDGTPSNPLVVIDNDTSAINELQNLTISGNNINISNGTGISLSSTAPANNQVLTWNGTAWIAQNAGSGADNWGSQVVVSNATLNGDGTTSNPLSVNGVLTDSQDLTLTGNTLSLTNDLTPVDLTPYLDNTD
;
A
#
# COMPACT_ATOMS: atom_id res chain seq x y z
N MET A 1 12.07 9.19 -13.73
CA MET A 1 13.13 10.07 -14.29
C MET A 1 12.82 10.54 -15.71
N LYS A 2 12.65 9.66 -16.72
CA LYS A 2 12.38 10.09 -18.12
C LYS A 2 11.11 10.94 -18.30
N LYS A 3 10.00 10.60 -17.61
CA LYS A 3 8.74 11.37 -17.65
C LYS A 3 8.86 12.77 -17.00
N SER A 4 9.66 12.88 -15.94
CA SER A 4 9.90 14.14 -15.21
C SER A 4 10.74 15.13 -16.02
N ILE A 5 11.68 14.63 -16.82
CA ILE A 5 12.51 15.46 -17.71
C ILE A 5 11.68 16.02 -18.87
N ILE A 6 10.76 15.23 -19.43
CA ILE A 6 9.85 15.68 -20.50
C ILE A 6 8.90 16.76 -19.98
N LEU A 7 8.34 16.58 -18.77
CA LEU A 7 7.46 17.57 -18.15
C LEU A 7 8.19 18.90 -17.88
N LEU A 8 9.44 18.83 -17.41
CA LEU A 8 10.27 20.01 -17.16
C LEU A 8 10.65 20.73 -18.46
N ALA A 9 10.92 19.98 -19.53
CA ALA A 9 11.18 20.54 -20.86
C ALA A 9 9.96 21.27 -21.44
N TYR A 10 8.74 20.73 -21.25
CA TYR A 10 7.50 21.41 -21.66
C TYR A 10 7.23 22.68 -20.82
N LEU A 11 7.55 22.65 -19.53
CA LEU A 11 7.41 23.81 -18.63
C LEU A 11 8.42 24.93 -18.96
N LEU A 12 9.62 24.58 -19.41
CA LEU A 12 10.63 25.56 -19.87
C LEU A 12 10.28 26.12 -21.25
N LEU A 13 9.72 25.30 -22.15
CA LEU A 13 9.34 25.74 -23.51
C LEU A 13 8.16 26.72 -23.50
N SER A 14 7.25 26.64 -22.52
CA SER A 14 6.15 27.62 -22.37
C SER A 14 6.61 29.00 -21.89
N THR A 15 7.81 29.11 -21.30
CA THR A 15 8.38 30.41 -20.88
C THR A 15 9.12 31.16 -22.00
N LEU A 16 9.30 30.52 -23.16
CA LEU A 16 9.94 31.12 -24.35
C LEU A 16 8.94 31.77 -25.31
N ILE A 17 7.65 31.81 -24.95
CA ILE A 17 6.65 32.54 -25.71
C ILE A 17 6.80 34.02 -25.35
N PHE A 18 7.67 34.73 -26.07
CA PHE A 18 7.61 36.19 -26.09
C PHE A 18 6.22 36.56 -26.60
N ALA A 19 5.39 37.14 -25.74
CA ALA A 19 4.25 37.90 -26.21
C ALA A 19 4.79 38.86 -27.26
N GLN A 20 4.26 38.80 -28.50
CA GLN A 20 4.61 39.78 -29.51
C GLN A 20 4.13 41.13 -28.97
N SER A 21 5.04 41.89 -28.37
CA SER A 21 4.75 43.23 -27.91
C SER A 21 4.25 44.00 -29.14
N PRO A 22 3.02 44.55 -29.11
CA PRO A 22 2.56 45.37 -30.22
C PRO A 22 3.61 46.45 -30.47
N PRO A 23 3.90 46.81 -31.74
CA PRO A 23 4.87 47.85 -32.04
C PRO A 23 4.55 49.12 -31.26
N GLU A 24 5.48 49.61 -30.45
CA GLU A 24 5.34 50.83 -29.67
C GLU A 24 5.56 52.06 -30.56
N LYS A 25 4.72 52.20 -31.59
CA LYS A 25 4.79 53.28 -32.59
C LYS A 25 3.40 53.71 -33.03
N ILE A 26 3.25 54.96 -33.46
CA ILE A 26 2.01 55.51 -34.01
C ILE A 26 2.23 55.92 -35.46
N ASN A 27 1.41 55.40 -36.38
CA ASN A 27 1.43 55.86 -37.78
C ASN A 27 0.89 57.29 -37.89
N TYR A 28 1.62 58.14 -38.61
CA TYR A 28 1.24 59.51 -38.90
C TYR A 28 1.35 59.81 -40.39
N GLN A 29 0.37 60.51 -40.95
CA GLN A 29 0.35 60.94 -42.34
C GLN A 29 -0.22 62.36 -42.42
N ALA A 30 0.45 63.23 -43.17
CA ALA A 30 -0.02 64.60 -43.38
C ALA A 30 0.39 65.15 -44.74
N VAL A 31 -0.32 66.20 -45.19
CA VAL A 31 0.01 66.95 -46.39
C VAL A 31 0.57 68.31 -45.98
N ALA A 32 1.84 68.56 -46.30
CA ALA A 32 2.50 69.83 -46.04
C ALA A 32 2.13 70.86 -47.12
N ARG A 33 1.76 72.07 -46.70
CA ARG A 33 1.37 73.18 -47.57
C ARG A 33 2.13 74.46 -47.19
N ASP A 34 2.31 75.35 -48.16
CA ASP A 34 2.78 76.72 -47.91
C ASP A 34 1.66 77.61 -47.33
N LEU A 35 2.00 78.88 -47.02
CA LEU A 35 1.05 79.86 -46.50
C LEU A 35 -0.07 80.24 -47.47
N SER A 36 0.12 79.99 -48.77
CA SER A 36 -0.89 80.19 -49.81
C SER A 36 -1.80 78.97 -50.00
N GLY A 37 -1.54 77.87 -49.28
CA GLY A 37 -2.27 76.62 -49.36
C GLY A 37 -1.78 75.65 -50.45
N ASN A 38 -0.70 75.96 -51.17
CA ASN A 38 -0.13 75.07 -52.19
C ASN A 38 0.66 73.94 -51.52
N PRO A 39 0.60 72.70 -52.03
CA PRO A 39 1.38 71.60 -51.49
C PRO A 39 2.89 71.83 -51.66
N LEU A 40 3.66 71.52 -50.62
CA LEU A 40 5.13 71.51 -50.70
C LEU A 40 5.57 70.22 -51.40
N ILE A 41 5.74 70.24 -52.71
CA ILE A 41 6.06 69.04 -53.51
C ILE A 41 7.55 68.69 -53.48
N ASN A 42 7.87 67.39 -53.32
CA ASN A 42 9.25 66.88 -53.34
C ASN A 42 10.23 67.67 -52.46
N GLN A 43 9.75 68.16 -51.32
CA GLN A 43 10.53 68.97 -50.39
C GLN A 43 10.92 68.15 -49.18
N THR A 44 12.17 68.33 -48.75
CA THR A 44 12.69 67.74 -47.53
C THR A 44 12.32 68.63 -46.34
N LEU A 45 11.68 68.05 -45.34
CA LEU A 45 11.18 68.71 -44.13
C LEU A 45 11.89 68.13 -42.90
N SER A 46 12.06 68.97 -41.89
CA SER A 46 12.32 68.53 -40.52
C SER A 46 11.00 68.55 -39.75
N VAL A 47 10.55 67.39 -39.28
CA VAL A 47 9.29 67.27 -38.54
C VAL A 47 9.58 66.84 -37.12
N GLU A 48 9.09 67.58 -36.16
CA GLU A 48 9.16 67.27 -34.74
C GLU A 48 7.75 66.96 -34.21
N PHE A 49 7.66 65.90 -33.43
CA PHE A 49 6.44 65.46 -32.75
C PHE A 49 6.64 65.62 -31.26
N GLU A 50 5.71 66.30 -30.60
CA GLU A 50 5.64 66.33 -29.13
C GLU A 50 4.34 65.69 -28.66
N ILE A 51 4.43 64.86 -27.62
CA ILE A 51 3.28 64.36 -26.89
C ILE A 51 3.23 65.11 -25.56
N ARG A 52 2.11 65.79 -25.33
CA ARG A 52 1.83 66.58 -24.13
C ARG A 52 0.72 65.95 -23.30
N GLN A 53 0.81 66.09 -21.99
CA GLN A 53 -0.13 65.49 -21.04
C GLN A 53 -1.12 66.53 -20.48
N GLY A 54 -2.38 66.13 -20.29
CA GLY A 54 -3.45 66.91 -19.68
C GLY A 54 -4.13 67.90 -20.62
N SER A 55 -3.36 68.68 -21.39
CA SER A 55 -3.87 69.64 -22.38
C SER A 55 -2.88 69.85 -23.53
N GLY A 56 -3.32 70.50 -24.61
CA GLY A 56 -2.47 70.88 -25.74
C GLY A 56 -1.32 71.83 -25.41
N SER A 57 -1.38 72.51 -24.26
CA SER A 57 -0.32 73.36 -23.70
C SER A 57 0.34 72.76 -22.45
N GLY A 58 0.03 71.51 -22.12
CA GLY A 58 0.57 70.80 -20.96
C GLY A 58 2.05 70.45 -21.10
N SER A 59 2.57 69.70 -20.12
CA SER A 59 3.97 69.25 -20.09
C SER A 59 4.26 68.27 -21.21
N VAL A 60 5.40 68.44 -21.88
CA VAL A 60 5.92 67.48 -22.86
C VAL A 60 6.41 66.25 -22.13
N VAL A 61 5.76 65.10 -22.36
CA VAL A 61 6.15 63.80 -21.80
C VAL A 61 7.01 63.01 -22.76
N TYR A 62 6.91 63.32 -24.06
CA TYR A 62 7.73 62.73 -25.09
C TYR A 62 7.89 63.70 -26.26
N ALA A 63 9.08 63.74 -26.87
CA ALA A 63 9.31 64.42 -28.13
C ALA A 63 10.36 63.70 -28.96
N GLU A 64 10.24 63.80 -30.28
CA GLU A 64 11.21 63.28 -31.24
C GLU A 64 11.28 64.12 -32.51
N THR A 65 12.41 64.04 -33.21
CA THR A 65 12.64 64.72 -34.48
C THR A 65 12.94 63.73 -35.61
N HIS A 66 12.30 63.94 -36.76
CA HIS A 66 12.60 63.30 -38.03
C HIS A 66 13.25 64.32 -38.96
N ALA A 67 14.58 64.33 -38.99
CA ALA A 67 15.33 65.17 -39.91
C ALA A 67 15.38 64.51 -41.29
N GLY A 68 14.64 65.04 -42.27
CA GLY A 68 14.76 64.60 -43.66
C GLY A 68 13.54 63.88 -44.24
N ILE A 69 12.33 64.16 -43.76
CA ILE A 69 11.10 63.63 -44.37
C ILE A 69 10.88 64.31 -45.72
N THR A 70 10.84 63.54 -46.80
CA THR A 70 10.56 64.07 -48.14
C THR A 70 9.09 63.90 -48.49
N THR A 71 8.42 64.97 -48.90
CA THR A 71 7.04 64.93 -49.39
C THR A 71 6.96 64.38 -50.81
N ASN A 72 5.82 63.80 -51.20
CA ASN A 72 5.57 63.37 -52.58
C ASN A 72 5.04 64.51 -53.46
N GLN A 73 4.64 64.19 -54.70
CA GLN A 73 4.07 65.13 -55.67
C GLN A 73 2.76 65.82 -55.23
N PHE A 74 2.15 65.40 -54.12
CA PHE A 74 0.95 65.98 -53.53
C PHE A 74 1.23 66.71 -52.21
N GLY A 75 2.49 66.82 -51.79
CA GLY A 75 2.87 67.34 -50.47
C GLY A 75 2.66 66.35 -49.33
N LEU A 76 2.26 65.11 -49.61
CA LEU A 76 2.02 64.08 -48.60
C LEU A 76 3.34 63.52 -48.07
N PHE A 77 3.42 63.32 -46.76
CA PHE A 77 4.46 62.53 -46.12
C PHE A 77 3.87 61.56 -45.08
N THR A 78 4.64 60.53 -44.75
CA THR A 78 4.34 59.56 -43.71
C THR A 78 5.47 59.50 -42.70
N ALA A 79 5.14 59.32 -41.42
CA ALA A 79 6.09 59.14 -40.33
C ALA A 79 5.58 58.09 -39.35
N GLU A 80 6.50 57.44 -38.65
CA GLU A 80 6.20 56.56 -37.52
C GLU A 80 6.64 57.27 -36.24
N ILE A 81 5.66 57.75 -35.45
CA ILE A 81 5.95 58.39 -34.17
C ILE A 81 6.45 57.33 -33.19
N GLY A 82 7.60 57.53 -32.57
CA GLY A 82 8.31 56.53 -31.76
C GLY A 82 9.52 55.90 -32.47
N ASN A 83 9.83 56.33 -33.70
CA ASN A 83 10.95 55.84 -34.51
C ASN A 83 11.91 56.96 -34.97
N GLY A 84 11.69 58.20 -34.53
CA GLY A 84 12.55 59.35 -34.77
C GLY A 84 13.71 59.42 -33.78
N PHE A 85 14.46 60.53 -33.83
CA PHE A 85 15.50 60.81 -32.85
C PHE A 85 14.86 61.46 -31.62
N PRO A 86 14.81 60.79 -30.45
CA PRO A 86 14.12 61.32 -29.27
C PRO A 86 14.82 62.58 -28.74
N SER A 87 14.04 63.62 -28.48
CA SER A 87 14.48 64.91 -27.93
C SER A 87 13.98 65.13 -26.49
N ALA A 88 12.95 64.41 -26.04
CA ALA A 88 12.51 64.38 -24.66
C ALA A 88 11.82 63.04 -24.32
N GLY A 89 12.18 62.42 -23.20
CA GLY A 89 11.58 61.16 -22.71
C GLY A 89 11.72 59.96 -23.66
N PRO A 90 11.66 58.70 -23.16
CA PRO A 90 11.49 57.54 -24.04
C PRO A 90 10.01 57.28 -24.31
N PHE A 91 9.67 56.88 -25.55
CA PHE A 91 8.28 56.60 -25.95
C PHE A 91 7.61 55.53 -25.08
N SER A 92 8.38 54.53 -24.65
CA SER A 92 7.94 53.43 -23.80
C SER A 92 7.58 53.83 -22.36
N ALA A 93 8.03 55.01 -21.88
CA ALA A 93 7.71 55.49 -20.54
C ALA A 93 6.42 56.33 -20.46
N ILE A 94 5.76 56.57 -21.60
CA ILE A 94 4.50 57.33 -21.63
C ILE A 94 3.41 56.51 -20.92
N ASN A 95 2.86 57.06 -19.84
CA ASN A 95 1.72 56.46 -19.15
C ASN A 95 0.40 56.83 -19.84
N TRP A 96 0.08 56.10 -20.90
CA TRP A 96 -1.11 56.29 -21.73
C TRP A 96 -2.45 56.25 -20.97
N GLY A 97 -2.50 55.59 -19.80
CA GLY A 97 -3.74 55.40 -19.02
C GLY A 97 -4.03 56.47 -17.97
N ALA A 98 -3.07 57.34 -17.65
CA ALA A 98 -3.22 58.27 -16.52
C ALA A 98 -3.95 59.57 -16.86
N ASN A 99 -3.74 60.11 -18.07
CA ASN A 99 -4.21 61.43 -18.48
C ASN A 99 -4.54 61.47 -19.98
N LEU A 100 -5.25 62.51 -20.43
CA LEU A 100 -5.40 62.81 -21.85
C LEU A 100 -4.06 63.24 -22.45
N HIS A 101 -3.78 62.80 -23.67
CA HIS A 101 -2.56 63.13 -24.39
C HIS A 101 -2.88 63.93 -25.65
N TYR A 102 -2.00 64.87 -25.99
CA TYR A 102 -2.13 65.75 -27.14
C TYR A 102 -0.87 65.66 -28.00
N LEU A 103 -1.03 65.54 -29.31
CA LEU A 103 0.05 65.57 -30.28
C LEU A 103 0.23 67.01 -30.78
N VAL A 104 1.45 67.53 -30.66
CA VAL A 104 1.88 68.77 -31.32
C VAL A 104 2.79 68.39 -32.47
N VAL A 105 2.58 69.01 -33.62
CA VAL A 105 3.41 68.79 -34.81
C VAL A 105 4.11 70.09 -35.16
N ILE A 106 5.42 70.03 -35.31
CA ILE A 106 6.28 71.17 -35.63
C ILE A 106 6.99 70.85 -36.94
N VAL A 107 6.82 71.70 -37.96
CA VAL A 107 7.42 71.51 -39.28
C VAL A 107 8.39 72.66 -39.53
N ASN A 108 9.66 72.34 -39.75
CA ASN A 108 10.75 73.32 -39.93
C ASN A 108 10.77 74.40 -38.83
N GLY A 109 10.46 74.02 -37.59
CA GLY A 109 10.42 74.91 -36.42
C GLY A 109 9.11 75.68 -36.22
N ILE A 110 8.11 75.51 -37.09
CA ILE A 110 6.80 76.17 -36.96
C ILE A 110 5.77 75.18 -36.42
N SER A 111 5.09 75.52 -35.32
CA SER A 111 4.02 74.69 -34.75
C SER A 111 2.76 74.72 -35.63
N MET A 112 2.27 73.55 -36.01
CA MET A 112 1.05 73.34 -36.79
C MET A 112 -0.21 73.22 -35.92
N GLY A 113 -0.09 73.52 -34.62
CA GLY A 113 -1.14 73.34 -33.62
C GLY A 113 -1.04 72.00 -32.89
N ASN A 114 -2.04 71.72 -32.06
CA ASN A 114 -2.15 70.49 -31.29
C ASN A 114 -3.50 69.80 -31.52
N SER A 115 -3.51 68.47 -31.42
CA SER A 115 -4.73 67.65 -31.48
C SER A 115 -4.71 66.60 -30.38
N GLN A 116 -5.87 66.26 -29.83
CA GLN A 116 -5.97 65.20 -28.83
C GLN A 116 -5.76 63.83 -29.48
N LEU A 117 -4.94 62.98 -28.87
CA LEU A 117 -4.82 61.57 -29.25
C LEU A 117 -6.05 60.80 -28.76
N LEU A 118 -6.76 60.18 -29.70
CA LEU A 118 -7.91 59.33 -29.43
C LEU A 118 -7.53 57.85 -29.55
N SER A 119 -8.34 56.97 -28.96
CA SER A 119 -8.12 55.53 -29.03
C SER A 119 -8.23 55.00 -30.47
N VAL A 120 -7.27 54.17 -30.87
CA VAL A 120 -7.30 53.39 -32.13
C VAL A 120 -8.06 52.06 -31.95
N PRO A 121 -8.51 51.38 -33.02
CA PRO A 121 -9.28 50.14 -32.91
C PRO A 121 -8.65 49.05 -32.02
N TYR A 122 -7.32 48.87 -32.04
CA TYR A 122 -6.63 47.91 -31.15
C TYR A 122 -6.70 48.32 -29.68
N ALA A 123 -6.63 49.63 -29.37
CA ALA A 123 -6.78 50.14 -28.01
C ALA A 123 -8.23 50.02 -27.52
N LEU A 124 -9.22 50.19 -28.42
CA LEU A 124 -10.63 49.97 -28.11
C LEU A 124 -10.92 48.49 -27.82
N TYR A 125 -10.35 47.56 -28.59
CA TYR A 125 -10.47 46.12 -28.30
C TYR A 125 -9.80 45.74 -26.96
N ALA A 126 -8.67 46.35 -26.62
CA ALA A 126 -8.00 46.15 -25.33
C ALA A 126 -8.83 46.68 -24.14
N LYS A 127 -9.64 47.73 -24.32
CA LYS A 127 -10.60 48.21 -23.32
C LYS A 127 -11.65 47.15 -22.97
N GLU A 128 -12.17 46.44 -23.98
CA GLU A 128 -13.13 45.35 -23.79
C GLU A 128 -12.49 44.07 -23.19
N SER A 129 -11.16 43.93 -23.30
CA SER A 129 -10.39 42.82 -22.73
C SER A 129 -9.74 43.13 -21.38
N GLN A 130 -10.05 44.28 -20.76
CA GLN A 130 -9.61 44.56 -19.40
C GLN A 130 -10.26 43.52 -18.49
N ASN A 131 -9.44 42.63 -17.93
CA ASN A 131 -9.85 41.55 -17.02
C ASN A 131 -11.03 42.01 -16.17
N GLY A 132 -12.19 41.37 -16.34
CA GLY A 132 -13.30 41.57 -15.42
C GLY A 132 -12.78 41.44 -13.98
N PRO A 133 -13.34 42.19 -13.02
CA PRO A 133 -12.90 42.10 -11.64
C PRO A 133 -12.81 40.62 -11.23
N GLN A 134 -11.72 40.25 -10.55
CA GLN A 134 -11.60 38.92 -9.97
C GLN A 134 -12.90 38.60 -9.24
N GLY A 135 -13.52 37.46 -9.56
CA GLY A 135 -14.72 37.02 -8.86
C GLY A 135 -14.48 37.03 -7.35
N LEU A 136 -15.53 37.28 -6.57
CA LEU A 136 -15.45 37.20 -5.11
C LEU A 136 -14.81 35.86 -4.70
N PRO A 137 -13.98 35.81 -3.64
CA PRO A 137 -13.45 34.56 -3.12
C PRO A 137 -14.60 33.55 -2.91
N GLY A 138 -14.39 32.30 -3.33
CA GLY A 138 -15.37 31.23 -3.09
C GLY A 138 -15.62 31.06 -1.59
N ARG A 139 -16.88 30.81 -1.21
CA ARG A 139 -17.24 30.50 0.18
C ARG A 139 -16.77 29.10 0.56
N ASN A 140 -16.50 28.89 1.85
CA ASN A 140 -16.15 27.57 2.35
C ASN A 140 -17.37 26.65 2.28
N SER A 141 -17.16 25.40 1.86
CA SER A 141 -18.18 24.35 1.99
C SER A 141 -17.95 23.61 3.31
N LEU A 142 -18.98 23.53 4.13
CA LEU A 142 -18.96 22.85 5.42
C LEU A 142 -19.86 21.63 5.38
N SER A 143 -19.47 20.60 6.13
CA SER A 143 -20.26 19.39 6.33
C SER A 143 -20.28 19.02 7.81
N ILE A 144 -21.47 18.74 8.34
CA ILE A 144 -21.63 18.19 9.69
C ILE A 144 -22.27 16.80 9.61
N VAL A 145 -21.78 15.89 10.45
CA VAL A 145 -22.32 14.54 10.59
C VAL A 145 -22.85 14.39 12.00
N THR A 146 -24.13 14.06 12.11
CA THR A 146 -24.79 13.77 13.38
C THR A 146 -25.36 12.36 13.35
N ALA A 147 -25.27 11.64 14.46
CA ALA A 147 -25.86 10.30 14.56
C ALA A 147 -27.39 10.38 14.41
N GLU A 148 -27.95 9.55 13.54
CA GLU A 148 -29.40 9.37 13.39
C GLU A 148 -29.82 8.21 14.31
N PRO A 149 -30.70 8.43 15.30
CA PRO A 149 -31.10 7.39 16.25
C PRO A 149 -31.81 6.19 15.61
N ILE A 150 -31.74 5.04 16.28
CA ILE A 150 -32.55 3.85 15.96
C ILE A 150 -34.04 4.20 16.09
N GLY A 151 -34.86 3.78 15.12
CA GLY A 151 -36.29 4.05 15.08
C GLY A 151 -36.66 5.46 14.61
N SER A 152 -35.69 6.22 14.07
CA SER A 152 -35.98 7.50 13.42
C SER A 152 -36.83 7.32 12.16
N LEU A 153 -37.47 8.41 11.72
CA LEU A 153 -38.27 8.42 10.48
C LEU A 153 -37.43 8.08 9.24
N ASN A 154 -36.16 8.49 9.21
CA ASN A 154 -35.30 8.33 8.04
C ASN A 154 -34.52 7.01 8.06
N CYS A 155 -34.10 6.54 9.23
CA CYS A 155 -33.31 5.31 9.39
C CYS A 155 -33.83 4.44 10.54
N SER A 156 -34.58 3.39 10.20
CA SER A 156 -35.16 2.42 11.15
C SER A 156 -34.11 1.79 12.08
N ASN A 157 -32.94 1.45 11.54
CA ASN A 157 -31.84 0.79 12.27
C ASN A 157 -30.75 1.76 12.73
N GLY A 158 -31.06 3.06 12.78
CA GLY A 158 -30.08 4.11 13.04
C GLY A 158 -29.11 4.33 11.87
N GLY A 159 -28.25 5.33 11.99
CA GLY A 159 -27.30 5.68 10.95
C GLY A 159 -26.65 7.03 11.20
N ASN A 160 -26.34 7.74 10.12
CA ASN A 160 -25.80 9.10 10.16
C ASN A 160 -26.62 10.04 9.28
N LYS A 161 -26.93 11.22 9.79
CA LYS A 161 -27.41 12.37 9.04
C LYS A 161 -26.23 13.25 8.67
N ILE A 162 -26.11 13.58 7.39
CA ILE A 162 -25.03 14.41 6.82
C ILE A 162 -25.68 15.67 6.25
N GLU A 163 -25.31 16.82 6.76
CA GLU A 163 -25.76 18.12 6.27
C GLU A 163 -24.58 18.85 5.63
N VAL A 164 -24.79 19.38 4.42
CA VAL A 164 -23.76 20.10 3.65
C VAL A 164 -24.30 21.44 3.18
N GLY A 165 -23.45 22.45 3.17
CA GLY A 165 -23.80 23.79 2.74
C GLY A 165 -22.61 24.72 2.59
N THR A 166 -22.84 25.91 2.04
CA THR A 166 -21.85 27.00 2.01
C THR A 166 -21.98 27.89 3.23
N ASP A 167 -20.84 28.23 3.86
CA ASP A 167 -20.77 29.19 4.97
C ASP A 167 -21.15 30.59 4.47
N ASP A 168 -22.43 30.92 4.58
CA ASP A 168 -23.04 32.05 3.91
C ASP A 168 -22.92 33.35 4.68
N ASN A 169 -22.53 33.28 5.94
CA ASN A 169 -22.26 34.45 6.76
C ASN A 169 -20.77 34.59 7.14
N GLY A 170 -19.93 33.60 6.81
CA GLY A 170 -18.48 33.61 7.02
C GLY A 170 -18.07 33.32 8.45
N ASN A 171 -18.93 32.72 9.29
CA ASN A 171 -18.67 32.47 10.70
C ASN A 171 -17.95 31.14 10.96
N SER A 172 -17.60 30.38 9.92
CA SER A 172 -16.95 29.07 9.99
C SER A 172 -17.76 27.97 10.70
N THR A 173 -19.08 28.14 10.78
CA THR A 173 -20.02 27.14 11.28
C THR A 173 -21.12 26.91 10.25
N LEU A 174 -21.73 25.72 10.23
CA LEU A 174 -22.85 25.44 9.32
C LEU A 174 -24.17 25.68 10.07
N ASP A 175 -24.78 26.83 9.83
CA ASP A 175 -26.05 27.21 10.44
C ASP A 175 -27.26 26.57 9.72
N PRO A 176 -28.43 26.41 10.38
CA PRO A 176 -29.59 25.75 9.77
C PRO A 176 -30.09 26.37 8.46
N PHE A 177 -29.88 27.68 8.25
CA PHE A 177 -30.27 28.37 7.02
C PHE A 177 -29.26 28.24 5.89
N GLU A 178 -28.09 27.66 6.16
CA GLU A 178 -26.99 27.48 5.22
C GLU A 178 -26.94 26.05 4.65
N ILE A 179 -27.81 25.16 5.13
CA ILE A 179 -27.87 23.77 4.69
C ILE A 179 -28.55 23.70 3.32
N ASP A 180 -27.76 23.34 2.30
CA ASP A 180 -28.23 23.15 0.94
C ASP A 180 -28.78 21.73 0.73
N PHE A 181 -28.10 20.73 1.32
CA PHE A 181 -28.49 19.33 1.19
C PHE A 181 -28.39 18.58 2.51
N THR A 182 -29.33 17.67 2.70
CA THR A 182 -29.34 16.70 3.79
C THR A 182 -29.38 15.30 3.21
N TYR A 183 -28.44 14.46 3.61
CA TYR A 183 -28.37 13.05 3.25
C TYR A 183 -28.46 12.18 4.49
N TYR A 184 -29.07 11.00 4.33
CA TYR A 184 -29.13 9.98 5.38
C TYR A 184 -28.40 8.74 4.91
N VAL A 185 -27.42 8.31 5.70
CA VAL A 185 -26.71 7.04 5.50
C VAL A 185 -27.20 6.10 6.59
N CYS A 186 -28.18 5.27 6.24
CA CYS A 186 -28.77 4.32 7.17
C CYS A 186 -27.91 3.06 7.28
N ASN A 187 -27.88 2.48 8.49
CA ASN A 187 -27.37 1.13 8.67
C ASN A 187 -28.22 0.16 7.85
N GLY A 188 -27.57 -0.83 7.25
CA GLY A 188 -28.27 -1.90 6.54
C GLY A 188 -29.20 -2.66 7.48
N ASP A 189 -30.27 -3.21 6.93
CA ASP A 189 -31.03 -4.25 7.64
C ASP A 189 -30.07 -5.36 8.03
N SER A 190 -30.29 -5.92 9.23
CA SER A 190 -29.69 -7.20 9.58
C SER A 190 -29.98 -8.15 8.43
N GLY A 191 -28.94 -8.73 7.82
CA GLY A 191 -29.14 -9.73 6.78
C GLY A 191 -30.07 -10.81 7.31
N SER A 192 -31.08 -11.19 6.53
CA SER A 192 -31.86 -12.39 6.80
C SER A 192 -30.88 -13.54 6.87
N ALA A 193 -30.54 -13.98 8.08
CA ALA A 193 -29.77 -15.18 8.27
C ALA A 193 -30.66 -16.33 7.81
N ALA A 194 -30.49 -16.75 6.55
CA ALA A 194 -30.77 -18.12 6.14
C ALA A 194 -29.61 -19.06 6.54
N GLY A 195 -28.76 -18.63 7.47
CA GLY A 195 -27.77 -19.47 8.15
C GLY A 195 -28.41 -20.10 9.38
N ASP A 196 -27.99 -21.33 9.68
CA ASP A 196 -28.41 -22.18 10.80
C ASP A 196 -28.73 -21.39 12.08
N ASP A 197 -29.97 -21.53 12.56
CA ASP A 197 -30.59 -20.92 13.73
C ASP A 197 -30.62 -21.96 14.85
N TRP A 198 -29.47 -22.61 15.10
CA TRP A 198 -29.12 -23.32 16.34
C TRP A 198 -30.31 -23.97 17.08
N GLY A 199 -31.18 -24.71 16.35
CA GLY A 199 -32.33 -25.42 16.91
C GLY A 199 -33.76 -24.95 16.54
N SER A 200 -34.00 -23.98 15.65
CA SER A 200 -35.38 -23.64 15.19
C SER A 200 -35.73 -24.09 13.76
N GLN A 201 -34.76 -24.45 12.92
CA GLN A 201 -35.08 -25.09 11.63
C GLN A 201 -35.45 -26.56 11.81
N ALA A 202 -36.52 -26.97 11.12
CA ALA A 202 -36.92 -28.36 10.99
C ALA A 202 -36.01 -29.09 9.97
N VAL A 203 -35.29 -30.12 10.42
CA VAL A 203 -34.53 -31.03 9.57
C VAL A 203 -35.51 -31.94 8.82
N GLN A 204 -35.49 -31.90 7.48
CA GLN A 204 -36.21 -32.90 6.67
C GLN A 204 -35.40 -34.19 6.64
N THR A 205 -35.85 -35.21 7.36
CA THR A 205 -35.24 -36.55 7.32
C THR A 205 -35.71 -37.30 6.07
N GLN A 206 -34.79 -38.00 5.41
CA GLN A 206 -35.09 -38.84 4.25
C GLN A 206 -34.74 -40.30 4.58
N GLY A 207 -35.75 -41.18 4.65
CA GLY A 207 -35.62 -42.58 5.07
C GLY A 207 -36.38 -42.88 6.37
N GLY A 208 -36.63 -44.17 6.67
CA GLY A 208 -37.46 -44.60 7.80
C GLY A 208 -36.74 -44.73 9.15
N ASN A 209 -35.40 -44.59 9.18
CA ASN A 209 -34.58 -44.80 10.37
C ASN A 209 -34.34 -43.52 11.19
N ILE A 210 -34.85 -42.37 10.76
CA ILE A 210 -34.72 -41.12 11.51
C ILE A 210 -36.09 -40.42 11.52
N SER A 211 -36.63 -40.24 12.72
CA SER A 211 -37.85 -39.47 12.97
C SER A 211 -37.51 -38.17 13.69
N GLY A 212 -38.47 -37.24 13.72
CA GLY A 212 -38.29 -35.93 14.32
C GLY A 212 -37.77 -34.89 13.34
N ASP A 213 -37.76 -33.63 13.76
CA ASP A 213 -37.31 -32.49 12.97
C ASP A 213 -36.19 -31.70 13.66
N GLY A 214 -35.74 -32.13 14.84
CA GLY A 214 -34.63 -31.50 15.56
C GLY A 214 -35.03 -30.30 16.41
N THR A 215 -36.31 -29.93 16.44
CA THR A 215 -36.82 -28.92 17.37
C THR A 215 -36.89 -29.46 18.81
N PRO A 216 -36.90 -28.60 19.85
CA PRO A 216 -37.08 -29.05 21.24
C PRO A 216 -38.38 -29.84 21.47
N SER A 217 -39.41 -29.54 20.68
CA SER A 217 -40.73 -30.19 20.72
C SER A 217 -40.76 -31.53 20.00
N ASN A 218 -39.86 -31.74 19.03
CA ASN A 218 -39.78 -32.94 18.20
C ASN A 218 -38.31 -33.27 17.84
N PRO A 219 -37.49 -33.68 18.83
CA PRO A 219 -36.06 -33.94 18.62
C PRO A 219 -35.82 -35.03 17.58
N LEU A 220 -34.67 -34.98 16.90
CA LEU A 220 -34.26 -36.07 16.02
C LEU A 220 -34.04 -37.35 16.83
N VAL A 221 -34.73 -38.42 16.45
CA VAL A 221 -34.61 -39.76 17.04
C VAL A 221 -34.21 -40.72 15.93
N VAL A 222 -33.10 -41.43 16.13
CA VAL A 222 -32.74 -42.55 15.27
C VAL A 222 -33.61 -43.74 15.70
N ILE A 223 -34.46 -44.21 14.79
CA ILE A 223 -35.19 -45.45 14.97
C ILE A 223 -34.26 -46.53 14.44
N ASP A 224 -33.53 -47.19 15.34
CA ASP A 224 -32.96 -48.48 15.04
C ASP A 224 -33.95 -49.59 15.43
N ASN A 225 -33.65 -50.82 15.03
CA ASN A 225 -34.52 -51.98 15.31
C ASN A 225 -34.17 -52.63 16.66
N ASP A 226 -33.36 -51.95 17.49
CA ASP A 226 -33.00 -52.35 18.84
C ASP A 226 -33.85 -51.55 19.83
N THR A 227 -34.58 -52.22 20.71
CA THR A 227 -35.49 -51.56 21.67
C THR A 227 -34.79 -51.13 22.95
N SER A 228 -33.46 -51.30 23.03
CA SER A 228 -32.65 -51.04 24.22
C SER A 228 -32.15 -49.59 24.27
N ALA A 229 -32.65 -48.82 25.23
CA ALA A 229 -32.23 -47.44 25.47
C ALA A 229 -30.83 -47.26 26.11
N ILE A 230 -30.05 -48.33 26.29
CA ILE A 230 -28.80 -48.32 27.08
C ILE A 230 -27.56 -48.81 26.32
N ASN A 231 -27.68 -49.18 25.04
CA ASN A 231 -26.58 -49.72 24.24
C ASN A 231 -26.36 -48.97 22.92
N GLU A 232 -26.87 -47.75 22.77
CA GLU A 232 -26.69 -46.94 21.55
C GLU A 232 -25.21 -46.54 21.31
N LEU A 233 -24.41 -46.51 22.38
CA LEU A 233 -22.95 -46.35 22.31
C LEU A 233 -22.30 -47.49 23.11
N GLN A 234 -21.60 -48.39 22.42
CA GLN A 234 -20.92 -49.52 23.03
C GLN A 234 -19.42 -49.30 23.03
N ASN A 235 -18.80 -49.45 24.20
CA ASN A 235 -17.36 -49.36 24.33
C ASN A 235 -16.72 -50.69 23.94
N LEU A 236 -15.74 -50.63 23.04
CA LEU A 236 -14.87 -51.76 22.74
C LEU A 236 -13.70 -51.74 23.71
N THR A 237 -13.50 -52.83 24.46
CA THR A 237 -12.38 -52.97 25.39
C THR A 237 -11.57 -54.20 25.05
N ILE A 238 -10.25 -54.10 25.21
CA ILE A 238 -9.34 -55.24 25.07
C ILE A 238 -8.89 -55.63 26.47
N SER A 239 -9.16 -56.87 26.86
CA SER A 239 -8.67 -57.46 28.10
C SER A 239 -8.06 -58.83 27.81
N GLY A 240 -6.73 -58.93 27.98
CA GLY A 240 -5.98 -60.09 27.50
C GLY A 240 -6.14 -60.25 25.98
N ASN A 241 -6.54 -61.46 25.55
CA ASN A 241 -6.81 -61.78 24.14
C ASN A 241 -8.29 -61.65 23.75
N ASN A 242 -9.11 -61.00 24.58
CA ASN A 242 -10.53 -60.84 24.30
C ASN A 242 -10.84 -59.39 23.93
N ILE A 243 -11.57 -59.23 22.83
CA ILE A 243 -12.26 -57.97 22.50
C ILE A 243 -13.66 -58.08 23.09
N ASN A 244 -14.01 -57.20 24.02
CA ASN A 244 -15.33 -57.15 24.64
C ASN A 244 -16.10 -55.91 24.18
N ILE A 245 -17.40 -56.04 24.04
CA ILE A 245 -18.35 -54.93 23.87
C ILE A 245 -19.11 -54.73 25.18
N SER A 246 -19.25 -53.48 25.64
CA SER A 246 -20.07 -53.19 26.82
C SER A 246 -21.52 -53.66 26.59
N ASN A 247 -22.08 -54.41 27.56
CA ASN A 247 -23.42 -55.00 27.50
C ASN A 247 -23.68 -56.01 26.36
N GLY A 248 -22.63 -56.58 25.76
CA GLY A 248 -22.76 -57.64 24.76
C GLY A 248 -21.73 -58.77 24.93
N THR A 249 -21.71 -59.71 23.99
CA THR A 249 -20.77 -60.83 23.97
C THR A 249 -19.47 -60.47 23.25
N GLY A 250 -18.34 -60.56 23.95
CA GLY A 250 -17.01 -60.38 23.36
C GLY A 250 -16.58 -61.54 22.47
N ILE A 251 -15.52 -61.32 21.69
CA ILE A 251 -14.85 -62.32 20.86
C ILE A 251 -13.43 -62.58 21.41
N SER A 252 -13.05 -63.85 21.54
CA SER A 252 -11.68 -64.23 21.88
C SER A 252 -10.83 -64.35 20.62
N LEU A 253 -9.73 -63.62 20.54
CA LEU A 253 -8.85 -63.52 19.37
C LEU A 253 -7.90 -64.70 19.20
N SER A 254 -7.75 -65.56 20.22
CA SER A 254 -7.03 -66.83 20.11
C SER A 254 -7.48 -67.81 21.19
N SER A 255 -7.85 -69.04 20.82
CA SER A 255 -8.28 -70.06 21.78
C SER A 255 -7.13 -70.78 22.52
N THR A 256 -5.88 -70.38 22.33
CA THR A 256 -4.71 -71.04 22.95
C THR A 256 -3.84 -70.04 23.72
N ALA A 257 -4.38 -69.46 24.78
CA ALA A 257 -3.55 -68.89 25.83
C ALA A 257 -3.02 -70.02 26.73
N PRO A 258 -1.72 -70.11 27.02
CA PRO A 258 -1.19 -71.11 27.93
C PRO A 258 -1.72 -70.85 29.35
N ALA A 259 -2.18 -71.90 30.04
CA ALA A 259 -2.52 -71.82 31.46
C ALA A 259 -1.25 -71.68 32.31
N ASN A 260 -1.41 -71.41 33.62
CA ASN A 260 -0.29 -71.38 34.55
C ASN A 260 0.51 -72.70 34.47
N ASN A 261 1.84 -72.61 34.33
CA ASN A 261 2.78 -73.71 34.07
C ASN A 261 2.77 -74.33 32.66
N GLN A 262 2.11 -73.69 31.69
CA GLN A 262 2.22 -74.06 30.27
C GLN A 262 3.06 -73.04 29.50
N VAL A 263 3.70 -73.51 28.43
CA VAL A 263 4.40 -72.69 27.45
C VAL A 263 3.79 -72.92 26.07
N LEU A 264 3.80 -71.89 25.22
CA LEU A 264 3.44 -72.07 23.82
C LEU A 264 4.61 -72.68 23.08
N THR A 265 4.38 -73.79 22.40
CA THR A 265 5.33 -74.40 21.47
C THR A 265 4.75 -74.48 20.08
N TRP A 266 5.61 -74.24 19.08
CA TRP A 266 5.25 -74.40 17.69
C TRP A 266 5.37 -75.88 17.31
N ASN A 267 4.27 -76.50 16.88
CA ASN A 267 4.26 -77.92 16.50
C ASN A 267 4.49 -78.17 15.00
N GLY A 268 4.83 -77.12 14.24
CA GLY A 268 4.97 -77.17 12.77
C GLY A 268 3.79 -76.58 12.00
N THR A 269 2.60 -76.48 12.60
CA THR A 269 1.38 -75.95 11.95
C THR A 269 0.63 -74.92 12.79
N ALA A 270 0.71 -74.99 14.12
CA ALA A 270 0.10 -74.02 15.03
C ALA A 270 0.90 -73.88 16.33
N TRP A 271 0.66 -72.77 17.04
CA TRP A 271 1.11 -72.61 18.42
C TRP A 271 0.17 -73.38 19.35
N ILE A 272 0.72 -74.33 20.10
CA ILE A 272 -0.03 -75.13 21.09
C ILE A 272 0.48 -74.83 22.49
N ALA A 273 -0.42 -74.78 23.48
CA ALA A 273 -0.03 -74.70 24.88
C ALA A 273 0.31 -76.11 25.39
N GLN A 274 1.49 -76.29 25.96
CA GLN A 274 1.92 -77.56 26.55
C GLN A 274 2.59 -77.34 27.90
N ASN A 275 2.51 -78.33 28.78
CA ASN A 275 3.23 -78.30 30.05
C ASN A 275 4.74 -78.21 29.79
N ALA A 276 5.45 -77.37 30.54
CA ALA A 276 6.89 -77.26 30.45
C ALA A 276 7.55 -78.62 30.81
N GLY A 277 8.11 -79.32 29.83
CA GLY A 277 8.76 -80.63 30.03
C GLY A 277 8.97 -81.46 28.76
N SER A 278 8.23 -81.19 27.68
CA SER A 278 8.31 -81.95 26.42
C SER A 278 9.32 -81.35 25.43
N GLY A 279 10.58 -81.18 25.84
CA GLY A 279 11.66 -80.65 24.97
C GLY A 279 11.87 -79.13 25.03
N ALA A 280 11.36 -78.46 26.07
CA ALA A 280 11.79 -77.11 26.41
C ALA A 280 13.12 -77.15 27.17
N ASP A 281 14.05 -76.24 26.82
CA ASP A 281 15.33 -76.07 27.53
C ASP A 281 15.09 -75.86 29.04
N ASN A 282 15.81 -76.60 29.88
CA ASN A 282 15.62 -76.61 31.33
C ASN A 282 16.82 -76.05 32.13
N TRP A 283 17.79 -75.41 31.46
CA TRP A 283 18.92 -74.68 32.07
C TRP A 283 19.54 -75.42 33.27
N GLY A 284 20.21 -76.55 33.01
CA GLY A 284 21.08 -77.16 34.04
C GLY A 284 21.30 -78.68 33.97
N SER A 285 20.59 -79.42 33.10
CA SER A 285 20.79 -80.88 32.97
C SER A 285 21.07 -81.35 31.53
N GLN A 286 21.20 -80.42 30.59
CA GLN A 286 21.43 -80.71 29.17
C GLN A 286 22.94 -80.60 28.88
N VAL A 287 23.47 -81.57 28.13
CA VAL A 287 24.88 -81.67 27.76
C VAL A 287 25.12 -80.82 26.53
N VAL A 288 25.98 -79.80 26.64
CA VAL A 288 26.40 -78.97 25.50
C VAL A 288 27.37 -79.76 24.63
N VAL A 289 27.14 -79.79 23.31
CA VAL A 289 28.13 -80.32 22.36
C VAL A 289 29.20 -79.26 22.12
N SER A 290 30.35 -79.40 22.78
CA SER A 290 31.52 -78.53 22.62
C SER A 290 32.49 -79.04 21.54
N ASN A 291 33.35 -78.16 21.03
CA ASN A 291 34.50 -78.52 20.19
C ASN A 291 35.81 -78.21 20.95
N ALA A 292 36.97 -78.41 20.31
CA ALA A 292 38.29 -78.34 20.96
C ALA A 292 38.64 -77.01 21.66
N THR A 293 37.89 -75.92 21.42
CA THR A 293 38.11 -74.63 22.10
C THR A 293 37.53 -74.57 23.51
N LEU A 294 36.64 -75.50 23.87
CA LEU A 294 35.99 -75.55 25.18
C LEU A 294 36.19 -76.93 25.82
N ASN A 295 36.50 -76.93 27.12
CA ASN A 295 36.50 -78.11 27.96
C ASN A 295 35.18 -78.20 28.74
N GLY A 296 34.75 -79.42 29.04
CA GLY A 296 33.52 -79.67 29.79
C GLY A 296 32.25 -79.71 28.93
N ASP A 297 31.13 -80.09 29.55
CA ASP A 297 29.84 -80.29 28.90
C ASP A 297 28.72 -79.38 29.45
N GLY A 298 29.06 -78.47 30.37
CA GLY A 298 28.13 -77.51 30.93
C GLY A 298 27.25 -78.06 32.05
N THR A 299 27.46 -79.31 32.49
CA THR A 299 26.83 -79.83 33.71
C THR A 299 27.52 -79.29 34.96
N THR A 300 26.85 -79.34 36.11
CA THR A 300 27.45 -78.92 37.39
C THR A 300 28.67 -79.76 37.80
N SER A 301 28.74 -81.01 37.34
CA SER A 301 29.86 -81.92 37.59
C SER A 301 30.99 -81.77 36.58
N ASN A 302 30.71 -81.20 35.39
CA ASN A 302 31.68 -80.98 34.32
C ASN A 302 31.44 -79.61 33.65
N PRO A 303 31.71 -78.49 34.37
CA PRO A 303 31.38 -77.15 33.91
C PRO A 303 32.12 -76.80 32.63
N LEU A 304 31.45 -76.03 31.76
CA LEU A 304 32.05 -75.55 30.52
C LEU A 304 33.14 -74.50 30.85
N SER A 305 34.34 -74.67 30.30
CA SER A 305 35.49 -73.77 30.44
C SER A 305 36.20 -73.61 29.10
N VAL A 306 37.00 -72.56 28.94
CA VAL A 306 37.78 -72.33 27.71
C VAL A 306 39.12 -73.07 27.81
N ASN A 307 39.54 -73.74 26.74
CA ASN A 307 40.77 -74.54 26.71
C ASN A 307 42.01 -73.66 26.45
N GLY A 308 42.84 -73.39 27.48
CA GLY A 308 44.11 -72.64 27.37
C GLY A 308 44.58 -71.98 28.68
N VAL A 309 45.82 -71.47 28.73
CA VAL A 309 46.31 -70.65 29.86
C VAL A 309 45.72 -69.24 29.75
N LEU A 310 44.78 -68.92 30.63
CA LEU A 310 44.19 -67.58 30.72
C LEU A 310 45.09 -66.73 31.63
N THR A 311 45.63 -65.60 31.12
CA THR A 311 46.53 -64.69 31.86
C THR A 311 45.76 -63.56 32.56
N ASP A 312 44.54 -63.82 33.01
CA ASP A 312 43.59 -62.81 33.51
C ASP A 312 43.87 -62.35 34.97
N SER A 313 45.01 -62.75 35.54
CA SER A 313 45.47 -62.28 36.85
C SER A 313 46.88 -61.66 36.73
N GLN A 314 46.93 -60.39 36.32
CA GLN A 314 48.14 -59.56 36.33
C GLN A 314 47.98 -58.48 37.40
N ASP A 315 48.91 -58.42 38.36
CA ASP A 315 48.89 -57.41 39.41
C ASP A 315 49.56 -56.10 38.95
N LEU A 316 48.97 -54.96 39.32
CA LEU A 316 49.51 -53.63 39.07
C LEU A 316 50.33 -53.16 40.27
N THR A 317 51.58 -52.75 40.04
CA THR A 317 52.50 -52.26 41.08
C THR A 317 53.10 -50.91 40.71
N LEU A 318 53.22 -50.02 41.70
CA LEU A 318 53.86 -48.72 41.57
C LEU A 318 55.07 -48.67 42.51
N THR A 319 56.28 -48.53 41.96
CA THR A 319 57.51 -48.38 42.74
C THR A 319 58.22 -47.10 42.34
N GLY A 320 58.38 -46.18 43.30
CA GLY A 320 58.77 -44.81 42.99
C GLY A 320 57.73 -44.17 42.06
N ASN A 321 58.17 -43.76 40.87
CA ASN A 321 57.33 -43.17 39.84
C ASN A 321 56.95 -44.13 38.71
N THR A 322 57.30 -45.41 38.80
CA THR A 322 57.10 -46.37 37.71
C THR A 322 55.96 -47.34 38.00
N LEU A 323 54.95 -47.35 37.13
CA LEU A 323 53.78 -48.22 37.19
C LEU A 323 53.96 -49.43 36.25
N SER A 324 53.80 -50.65 36.76
CA SER A 324 54.09 -51.90 36.06
C SER A 324 53.02 -52.96 36.31
N LEU A 325 52.78 -53.85 35.33
CA LEU A 325 51.96 -55.06 35.50
C LEU A 325 52.83 -56.32 35.59
N THR A 326 52.46 -57.29 36.43
CA THR A 326 53.19 -58.57 36.54
C THR A 326 53.22 -59.30 35.20
N ASN A 327 54.42 -59.74 34.78
CA ASN A 327 54.71 -60.35 33.47
C ASN A 327 54.53 -59.43 32.25
N ASP A 328 54.42 -58.12 32.47
CA ASP A 328 54.57 -57.12 31.41
C ASP A 328 55.99 -56.51 31.47
N LEU A 329 56.69 -56.51 30.34
CA LEU A 329 58.05 -55.99 30.22
C LEU A 329 58.08 -54.48 29.90
N THR A 330 56.92 -53.82 29.82
CA THR A 330 56.79 -52.41 29.42
C THR A 330 56.20 -51.52 30.51
N PRO A 331 57.00 -51.12 31.52
CA PRO A 331 56.52 -50.27 32.60
C PRO A 331 56.39 -48.80 32.19
N VAL A 332 55.46 -48.07 32.81
CA VAL A 332 55.15 -46.66 32.51
C VAL A 332 55.78 -45.75 33.56
N ASP A 333 56.60 -44.78 33.13
CA ASP A 333 57.18 -43.75 34.01
C ASP A 333 56.24 -42.54 34.16
N LEU A 334 55.81 -42.28 35.38
CA LEU A 334 54.87 -41.23 35.74
C LEU A 334 55.57 -39.93 36.18
N THR A 335 56.91 -39.89 36.24
CA THR A 335 57.67 -38.71 36.67
C THR A 335 57.29 -37.40 35.94
N PRO A 336 57.01 -37.40 34.62
CA PRO A 336 56.59 -36.18 33.89
C PRO A 336 55.25 -35.59 34.34
N TYR A 337 54.45 -36.36 35.08
CA TYR A 337 53.10 -35.99 35.50
C TYR A 337 53.00 -35.64 36.99
N LEU A 338 54.12 -35.60 37.71
CA LEU A 338 54.15 -35.03 39.05
C LEU A 338 54.22 -33.50 38.97
N ASP A 339 53.15 -32.83 39.38
CA ASP A 339 53.13 -31.38 39.62
C ASP A 339 53.93 -31.10 40.91
N ASN A 340 54.99 -30.30 40.82
CA ASN A 340 55.89 -29.97 41.93
C ASN A 340 55.68 -28.55 42.48
N THR A 341 54.47 -28.01 42.37
CA THR A 341 54.11 -26.78 43.06
C THR A 341 53.86 -27.04 44.56
N ASP A 342 54.92 -26.96 45.36
CA ASP A 342 54.84 -26.64 46.79
C ASP A 342 54.80 -25.11 47.04
#